data_AF-A0A3N1SMM4-F1
#
_entry.id   AF-A0A3N1SMM4-F1
#
_cell.length_a   1.000
_cell.length_b   1.000
_cell.length_c   1.000
_cell.angle_alpha   90.00
_cell.angle_beta   90.00
_cell.angle_gamma   90.00
#
_symmetry.space_group_name_H-M   'P 1'
#
loop_
_entity.id
_entity.type
_entity.pdbx_description
1 polymer ?
#
loop_
_entity_poly.entity_id
_entity_poly.type
_entity_poly.pdbx_seq_one_letter_code
_entity_poly.pdbx_strand_id
1 'polypeptide(L)'
;MTTAATTKPAQSLWESVQERNKATIQRVFAEFINRGDTSVADEHYRPDVVDHAGLPGAPEGLEGVKYTIASLREAVPDFNVTIEDISAHDDMVVIHNTWRGTHLGELLGMAPTGRSFLSVGIVIWRFDEEGRIAERWEHSVSSNMFAALGMRLLAPRKGRRRAAEGTRSVTRTVPIRSGKPLAWERLVAELQGSRRREYEASRRRLGITSEVLRVDPRADRDHVIVHFETADPERTRKRWAQSKNPFDQWLRERILDIHGEDPWAGPATSYEEAGLDWTAPPQFVRDRSDGHR
;
A
#
# COMPACT_ATOMS: atom_id res chain seq x y z
N MET A 1 39.11 -31.86 15.75
CA MET A 1 38.67 -30.79 14.81
C MET A 1 37.16 -30.78 14.86
N THR A 2 36.58 -29.85 15.62
CA THR A 2 35.13 -29.75 15.80
C THR A 2 34.72 -28.39 15.26
N THR A 3 34.12 -28.38 14.08
CA THR A 3 33.52 -27.20 13.48
C THR A 3 32.17 -26.96 14.14
N ALA A 4 32.04 -25.82 14.82
CA ALA A 4 30.80 -25.36 15.42
C ALA A 4 29.83 -24.90 14.31
N ALA A 5 28.58 -25.35 14.40
CA ALA A 5 27.48 -24.88 13.57
C ALA A 5 27.00 -23.51 14.09
N THR A 6 27.04 -22.51 13.22
CA THR A 6 26.69 -21.12 13.56
C THR A 6 25.21 -20.84 13.23
N THR A 7 24.44 -20.61 14.29
CA THR A 7 23.23 -19.77 14.45
C THR A 7 22.37 -19.43 13.21
N LYS A 8 21.14 -19.97 13.11
CA LYS A 8 20.04 -19.39 12.27
C LYS A 8 18.55 -19.75 12.59
N PRO A 9 18.12 -20.17 13.80
CA PRO A 9 16.71 -20.55 14.02
C PRO A 9 15.71 -19.38 14.05
N ALA A 10 16.06 -18.21 14.59
CA ALA A 10 15.11 -17.08 14.73
C ALA A 10 14.76 -16.40 13.40
N GLN A 11 15.73 -16.25 12.50
CA GLN A 11 15.51 -15.63 11.19
C GLN A 11 14.60 -16.47 10.29
N SER A 12 14.78 -17.80 10.32
CA SER A 12 13.92 -18.75 9.60
C SER A 12 12.48 -18.78 10.14
N LEU A 13 12.28 -18.52 11.44
CA LEU A 13 10.96 -18.44 12.05
C LEU A 13 10.22 -17.16 11.66
N TRP A 14 10.93 -16.03 11.58
CA TRP A 14 10.30 -14.76 11.16
C TRP A 14 9.94 -14.75 9.68
N GLU A 15 10.81 -15.29 8.82
CA GLU A 15 10.50 -15.48 7.40
C GLU A 15 9.23 -16.33 7.24
N SER A 16 9.07 -17.43 7.99
CA SER A 16 7.86 -18.25 7.89
C SER A 16 6.59 -17.59 8.44
N VAL A 17 6.67 -16.80 9.51
CA VAL A 17 5.54 -16.00 10.01
C VAL A 17 5.13 -14.92 9.01
N GLN A 18 6.10 -14.24 8.40
CA GLN A 18 5.85 -13.21 7.39
C GLN A 18 5.23 -13.80 6.12
N GLU A 19 5.73 -14.95 5.64
CA GLU A 19 5.12 -15.66 4.52
C GLU A 19 3.68 -16.11 4.83
N ARG A 20 3.44 -16.65 6.03
CA ARG A 20 2.08 -17.00 6.49
C ARG A 20 1.16 -15.77 6.45
N ASN A 21 1.58 -14.65 7.02
CA ASN A 21 0.75 -13.44 7.09
C ASN A 21 0.47 -12.87 5.68
N LYS A 22 1.46 -12.92 4.76
CA LYS A 22 1.25 -12.55 3.35
C LYS A 22 0.22 -13.45 2.69
N ALA A 23 0.31 -14.76 2.88
CA ALA A 23 -0.66 -15.73 2.34
C ALA A 23 -2.07 -15.46 2.86
N THR A 24 -2.20 -15.11 4.15
CA THR A 24 -3.49 -14.66 4.73
C THR A 24 -4.05 -13.44 3.99
N ILE A 25 -3.24 -12.40 3.75
CA ILE A 25 -3.72 -11.21 3.00
C ILE A 25 -4.09 -11.56 1.56
N GLN A 26 -3.31 -12.40 0.88
CA GLN A 26 -3.64 -12.85 -0.48
C GLN A 26 -5.01 -13.55 -0.52
N ARG A 27 -5.27 -14.46 0.44
CA ARG A 27 -6.56 -15.16 0.55
C ARG A 27 -7.70 -14.21 0.89
N VAL A 28 -7.49 -13.27 1.83
CA VAL A 28 -8.46 -12.22 2.16
C VAL A 28 -8.87 -11.45 0.90
N PHE A 29 -7.93 -11.04 0.05
CA PHE A 29 -8.29 -10.33 -1.19
C PHE A 29 -8.96 -11.22 -2.22
N ALA A 30 -8.44 -12.43 -2.44
CA ALA A 30 -8.96 -13.34 -3.46
C ALA A 30 -10.37 -13.84 -3.16
N GLU A 31 -10.67 -14.16 -1.89
CA GLU A 31 -11.91 -14.83 -1.49
C GLU A 31 -12.88 -13.86 -0.80
N PHE A 32 -12.43 -13.14 0.24
CA PHE A 32 -13.33 -12.24 0.95
C PHE A 32 -13.62 -10.95 0.15
N ILE A 33 -12.60 -10.17 -0.22
CA ILE A 33 -12.80 -8.88 -0.91
C ILE A 33 -13.39 -9.09 -2.31
N ASN A 34 -12.78 -9.97 -3.11
CA ASN A 34 -13.15 -10.15 -4.51
C ASN A 34 -14.31 -11.11 -4.77
N ARG A 35 -14.62 -12.04 -3.85
CA ARG A 35 -15.77 -12.97 -4.01
C ARG A 35 -16.87 -12.76 -2.97
N GLY A 36 -16.62 -12.02 -1.90
CA GLY A 36 -17.58 -11.78 -0.83
C GLY A 36 -17.70 -12.92 0.18
N ASP A 37 -16.71 -13.83 0.23
CA ASP A 37 -16.73 -14.94 1.19
C ASP A 37 -16.37 -14.44 2.60
N THR A 38 -17.39 -14.17 3.40
CA THR A 38 -17.23 -13.64 4.76
C THR A 38 -16.60 -14.64 5.72
N SER A 39 -16.63 -15.95 5.42
CA SER A 39 -16.03 -16.97 6.30
C SER A 39 -14.51 -16.84 6.41
N VAL A 40 -13.87 -16.34 5.34
CA VAL A 40 -12.43 -16.03 5.34
C VAL A 40 -12.12 -14.86 6.26
N ALA A 41 -13.04 -13.90 6.38
CA ALA A 41 -12.91 -12.81 7.33
C ALA A 41 -13.05 -13.33 8.78
N ASP A 42 -14.01 -14.22 9.04
CA ASP A 42 -14.19 -14.89 10.33
C ASP A 42 -12.97 -15.70 10.77
N GLU A 43 -12.28 -16.35 9.83
CA GLU A 43 -11.09 -17.14 10.09
C GLU A 43 -9.87 -16.27 10.47
N HIS A 44 -9.70 -15.14 9.79
CA HIS A 44 -8.42 -14.40 9.81
C HIS A 44 -8.44 -13.07 10.54
N TYR A 45 -9.60 -12.48 10.81
CA TYR A 45 -9.69 -11.23 11.56
C TYR A 45 -9.97 -11.49 13.03
N ARG A 46 -9.44 -10.62 13.89
CA ARG A 46 -9.95 -10.51 15.25
C ARG A 46 -11.38 -9.96 15.22
N PRO A 47 -12.29 -10.47 16.07
CA PRO A 47 -13.62 -9.90 16.21
C PRO A 47 -13.60 -8.40 16.57
N ASP A 48 -12.61 -8.01 17.37
CA ASP A 48 -12.37 -6.63 17.83
C ASP A 48 -11.31 -5.89 16.99
N VAL A 49 -11.14 -6.26 15.71
CA VAL A 49 -10.24 -5.54 14.80
C VAL A 49 -10.55 -4.04 14.77
N VAL A 50 -9.51 -3.22 14.85
CA VAL A 50 -9.64 -1.77 14.67
C VAL A 50 -9.42 -1.43 13.20
N ASP A 51 -10.47 -1.02 12.50
CA ASP A 51 -10.39 -0.56 11.11
C ASP A 51 -10.44 0.96 11.04
N HIS A 52 -9.29 1.58 10.75
CA HIS A 52 -9.16 3.04 10.60
C HIS A 52 -9.66 3.55 9.25
N ALA A 53 -10.11 2.67 8.37
CA ALA A 53 -10.53 2.96 7.00
C ALA A 53 -11.94 2.45 6.67
N GLY A 54 -12.77 2.18 7.67
CA GLY A 54 -14.17 1.80 7.49
C GLY A 54 -15.01 2.89 6.82
N LEU A 55 -16.07 2.50 6.11
CA LEU A 55 -17.04 3.46 5.57
C LEU A 55 -17.73 4.23 6.71
N PRO A 56 -18.16 5.48 6.48
CA PRO A 56 -18.96 6.22 7.46
C PRO A 56 -20.21 5.44 7.88
N GLY A 57 -20.38 5.26 9.19
CA GLY A 57 -21.50 4.52 9.76
C GLY A 57 -21.31 3.00 9.84
N ALA A 58 -20.16 2.47 9.42
CA ALA A 58 -19.83 1.06 9.64
C ALA A 58 -19.76 0.76 11.16
N PRO A 59 -20.24 -0.42 11.60
CA PRO A 59 -20.01 -0.91 12.96
C PRO A 59 -18.52 -0.98 13.32
N GLU A 60 -18.20 -1.02 14.61
CA GLU A 60 -16.84 -1.34 15.06
C GLU A 60 -16.53 -2.84 14.87
N GLY A 61 -15.24 -3.18 14.82
CA GLY A 61 -14.81 -4.58 14.74
C GLY A 61 -14.97 -5.20 13.36
N LEU A 62 -14.92 -6.54 13.32
CA LEU A 62 -14.99 -7.33 12.10
C LEU A 62 -16.30 -7.10 11.32
N GLU A 63 -17.40 -6.86 12.03
CA GLU A 63 -18.68 -6.59 11.40
C GLU A 63 -18.67 -5.29 10.58
N GLY A 64 -17.87 -4.29 10.99
CA GLY A 64 -17.61 -3.09 10.20
C GLY A 64 -16.91 -3.36 8.87
N VAL A 65 -15.91 -4.24 8.91
CA VAL A 65 -15.15 -4.68 7.72
C VAL A 65 -16.08 -5.42 6.75
N LYS A 66 -16.86 -6.39 7.25
CA LYS A 66 -17.85 -7.13 6.46
C LYS A 66 -18.91 -6.23 5.86
N TYR A 67 -19.46 -5.31 6.66
CA TYR A 67 -20.43 -4.31 6.18
C TYR A 67 -19.87 -3.52 5.01
N THR A 68 -18.65 -2.99 5.14
CA THR A 68 -18.00 -2.19 4.10
C THR A 68 -17.86 -2.97 2.79
N ILE A 69 -17.37 -4.21 2.84
CA ILE A 69 -17.17 -5.05 1.65
C ILE A 69 -18.50 -5.48 1.03
N ALA A 70 -19.48 -5.87 1.85
CA ALA A 70 -20.80 -6.24 1.35
C ALA A 70 -21.48 -5.07 0.64
N SER A 71 -21.49 -3.88 1.25
CA SER A 71 -22.08 -2.67 0.64
C SER A 71 -21.39 -2.27 -0.66
N LEU A 72 -20.06 -2.35 -0.72
CA LEU A 72 -19.33 -2.06 -1.97
C LEU A 72 -19.67 -3.06 -3.07
N ARG A 73 -19.75 -4.35 -2.77
CA ARG A 73 -20.08 -5.39 -3.77
C ARG A 73 -21.52 -5.29 -4.27
N GLU A 74 -22.45 -4.90 -3.41
CA GLU A 74 -23.85 -4.66 -3.80
C GLU A 74 -23.96 -3.45 -4.73
N ALA A 75 -23.29 -2.34 -4.39
CA ALA A 75 -23.34 -1.12 -5.18
C ALA A 75 -22.49 -1.16 -6.46
N VAL A 76 -21.54 -2.08 -6.53
CA VAL A 76 -20.51 -2.18 -7.57
C VAL A 76 -20.39 -3.65 -8.03
N PRO A 77 -21.29 -4.14 -8.89
CA PRO A 77 -21.36 -5.57 -9.25
C PRO A 77 -20.11 -6.12 -9.94
N ASP A 78 -19.33 -5.25 -10.59
CA ASP A 78 -18.05 -5.54 -11.25
C ASP A 78 -16.84 -5.21 -10.35
N PHE A 79 -17.04 -5.09 -9.03
CA PHE A 79 -16.00 -4.74 -8.08
C PHE A 79 -14.86 -5.77 -8.07
N ASN A 80 -13.64 -5.27 -8.23
CA ASN A 80 -12.43 -6.08 -8.16
C ASN A 80 -11.26 -5.27 -7.60
N VAL A 81 -10.40 -5.95 -6.84
CA VAL A 81 -9.16 -5.41 -6.30
C VAL A 81 -7.98 -6.29 -6.68
N THR A 82 -6.94 -5.65 -7.22
CA THR A 82 -5.66 -6.27 -7.54
C THR A 82 -4.62 -5.88 -6.50
N ILE A 83 -3.87 -6.86 -5.96
CA ILE A 83 -2.66 -6.60 -5.17
C ILE A 83 -1.50 -6.42 -6.16
N GLU A 84 -0.93 -5.21 -6.21
CA GLU A 84 0.15 -4.83 -7.12
C GLU A 84 1.55 -5.15 -6.54
N ASP A 85 1.68 -5.04 -5.22
CA ASP A 85 2.89 -5.33 -4.45
C ASP A 85 2.48 -5.76 -3.04
N ILE A 86 3.21 -6.69 -2.44
CA ILE A 86 2.98 -7.19 -1.08
C ILE A 86 4.32 -7.38 -0.37
N SER A 87 4.42 -6.79 0.82
CA SER A 87 5.58 -6.95 1.69
C SER A 87 5.13 -7.23 3.12
N ALA A 88 5.98 -7.92 3.88
CA ALA A 88 5.74 -8.17 5.29
C ALA A 88 6.98 -7.81 6.09
N HIS A 89 6.77 -7.18 7.24
CA HIS A 89 7.82 -6.72 8.13
C HIS A 89 7.30 -6.86 9.56
N ASP A 90 8.02 -7.62 10.39
CA ASP A 90 7.59 -8.03 11.73
C ASP A 90 6.18 -8.65 11.73
N ASP A 91 5.26 -8.04 12.45
CA ASP A 91 3.86 -8.43 12.61
C ASP A 91 2.93 -7.82 11.56
N MET A 92 3.46 -7.17 10.52
CA MET A 92 2.65 -6.46 9.53
C MET A 92 2.75 -7.01 8.12
N VAL A 93 1.68 -6.77 7.37
CA VAL A 93 1.65 -6.90 5.91
C VAL A 93 1.21 -5.58 5.31
N VAL A 94 1.92 -5.13 4.29
CA VAL A 94 1.62 -3.91 3.54
C VAL A 94 1.46 -4.28 2.09
N ILE A 95 0.35 -3.83 1.49
CA ILE A 95 0.14 -3.98 0.06
C ILE A 95 0.03 -2.63 -0.62
N HIS A 96 0.48 -2.58 -1.87
CA HIS A 96 -0.02 -1.63 -2.85
C HIS A 96 -1.11 -2.32 -3.66
N ASN A 97 -2.24 -1.65 -3.88
CA ASN A 97 -3.39 -2.26 -4.53
C ASN A 97 -4.13 -1.29 -5.44
N THR A 98 -4.91 -1.86 -6.36
CA THR A 98 -5.78 -1.13 -7.27
C THR A 98 -7.21 -1.67 -7.20
N TRP A 99 -8.13 -0.83 -6.75
CA TRP A 99 -9.58 -1.08 -6.67
C TRP A 99 -10.25 -0.52 -7.92
N ARG A 100 -11.18 -1.29 -8.48
CA ARG A 100 -11.91 -0.96 -9.71
C ARG A 100 -13.37 -1.39 -9.60
N GLY A 101 -14.22 -0.70 -10.36
CA GLY A 101 -15.61 -1.09 -10.59
C GLY A 101 -16.45 0.08 -11.08
N THR A 102 -17.75 -0.17 -11.25
CA THR A 102 -18.76 0.75 -11.77
C THR A 102 -19.92 0.87 -10.79
N HIS A 103 -20.25 2.10 -10.38
CA HIS A 103 -21.31 2.36 -9.41
C HIS A 103 -22.70 2.20 -10.04
N LEU A 104 -23.31 1.03 -9.84
CA LEU A 104 -24.56 0.61 -10.47
C LEU A 104 -25.69 0.29 -9.48
N GLY A 105 -25.39 0.16 -8.18
CA GLY A 105 -26.37 0.08 -7.10
C GLY A 105 -26.31 1.30 -6.17
N GLU A 106 -27.19 1.35 -5.18
CA GLU A 106 -27.18 2.39 -4.15
C GLU A 106 -26.05 2.14 -3.14
N LEU A 107 -25.35 3.20 -2.71
CA LEU A 107 -24.32 3.12 -1.68
C LEU A 107 -24.45 4.27 -0.68
N LEU A 108 -24.64 3.96 0.60
CA LEU A 108 -24.77 4.96 1.67
C LEU A 108 -25.82 6.05 1.35
N GLY A 109 -26.96 5.65 0.78
CA GLY A 109 -28.05 6.57 0.37
C GLY A 109 -27.78 7.34 -0.93
N MET A 110 -26.67 7.06 -1.61
CA MET A 110 -26.35 7.67 -2.91
C MET A 110 -26.85 6.78 -4.04
N ALA A 111 -27.70 7.35 -4.90
CA ALA A 111 -28.19 6.68 -6.11
C ALA A 111 -27.04 6.30 -7.06
N PRO A 112 -27.20 5.22 -7.84
CA PRO A 112 -26.17 4.76 -8.78
C PRO A 112 -25.84 5.84 -9.80
N THR A 113 -24.54 6.12 -9.98
CA THR A 113 -24.08 7.20 -10.86
C THR A 113 -23.75 6.71 -12.27
N GLY A 114 -23.65 5.39 -12.47
CA GLY A 114 -23.19 4.78 -13.72
C GLY A 114 -21.70 5.02 -14.01
N ARG A 115 -20.94 5.60 -13.08
CA ARG A 115 -19.53 5.96 -13.30
C ARG A 115 -18.61 4.88 -12.78
N SER A 116 -17.59 4.56 -13.57
CA SER A 116 -16.50 3.70 -13.13
C SER A 116 -15.45 4.46 -12.31
N PHE A 117 -14.82 3.73 -11.39
CA PHE A 117 -13.72 4.22 -10.58
C PHE A 117 -12.46 3.36 -10.69
N LEU A 118 -11.37 4.02 -10.30
CA LEU A 118 -10.05 3.50 -10.06
C LEU A 118 -9.54 4.12 -8.76
N SER A 119 -9.21 3.30 -7.77
CA SER A 119 -8.55 3.73 -6.55
C SER A 119 -7.25 2.95 -6.39
N VAL A 120 -6.13 3.66 -6.33
CA VAL A 120 -4.82 3.10 -6.05
C VAL A 120 -4.45 3.49 -4.62
N GLY A 121 -4.11 2.50 -3.80
CA GLY A 121 -3.91 2.69 -2.37
C GLY A 121 -2.84 1.79 -1.79
N ILE A 122 -2.40 2.17 -0.59
CA ILE A 122 -1.61 1.33 0.29
C ILE A 122 -2.52 0.91 1.43
N VAL A 123 -2.56 -0.38 1.74
CA VAL A 123 -3.27 -0.89 2.92
C VAL A 123 -2.30 -1.67 3.77
N ILE A 124 -2.39 -1.45 5.07
CA ILE A 124 -1.50 -2.01 6.09
C ILE A 124 -2.37 -2.81 7.04
N TRP A 125 -1.93 -4.01 7.38
CA TRP A 125 -2.50 -4.81 8.45
C TRP A 125 -1.45 -5.13 9.48
N ARG A 126 -1.85 -5.07 10.75
CA ARG A 126 -1.09 -5.60 11.88
C ARG A 126 -1.73 -6.90 12.35
N PHE A 127 -0.90 -7.90 12.63
CA PHE A 127 -1.30 -9.22 13.10
C PHE A 127 -1.01 -9.38 14.60
N ASP A 128 -1.84 -10.16 15.30
CA ASP A 128 -1.53 -10.62 16.66
C ASP A 128 -0.55 -11.81 16.64
N GLU A 129 -0.14 -12.26 17.83
CA GLU A 129 0.80 -13.37 17.99
C GLU A 129 0.23 -14.69 17.44
N GLU A 130 -1.09 -14.85 17.46
CA GLU A 130 -1.80 -15.99 16.88
C GLU A 130 -1.87 -15.94 15.35
N GLY A 131 -1.59 -14.79 14.73
CA GLY A 131 -1.65 -14.61 13.27
C GLY A 131 -3.00 -14.15 12.74
N ARG A 132 -3.81 -13.50 13.58
CA ARG A 132 -5.06 -12.86 13.17
C ARG A 132 -4.86 -11.36 13.00
N ILE A 133 -5.58 -10.79 12.06
CA ILE A 133 -5.57 -9.37 11.74
C ILE A 133 -6.21 -8.59 12.91
N ALA A 134 -5.41 -7.78 13.58
CA ALA A 134 -5.80 -6.99 14.74
C ALA A 134 -6.13 -5.53 14.40
N GLU A 135 -5.54 -5.00 13.34
CA GLU A 135 -5.68 -3.58 12.99
C GLU A 135 -5.43 -3.36 11.50
N ARG A 136 -6.12 -2.37 10.92
CA ARG A 136 -6.03 -2.03 9.50
C ARG A 136 -5.99 -0.52 9.30
N TRP A 137 -5.11 -0.07 8.40
CA TRP A 137 -5.06 1.31 7.91
C TRP A 137 -5.07 1.35 6.38
N GLU A 138 -5.66 2.41 5.81
CA GLU A 138 -5.62 2.68 4.38
C GLU A 138 -5.04 4.08 4.11
N HIS A 139 -4.21 4.16 3.08
CA HIS A 139 -3.73 5.41 2.52
C HIS A 139 -3.96 5.45 1.01
N SER A 140 -4.81 6.37 0.56
CA SER A 140 -5.00 6.61 -0.87
C SER A 140 -3.76 7.26 -1.50
N VAL A 141 -3.28 6.68 -2.61
CA VAL A 141 -2.20 7.22 -3.44
C VAL A 141 -2.78 8.05 -4.59
N SER A 142 -3.79 7.52 -5.28
CA SER A 142 -4.59 8.24 -6.26
C SER A 142 -5.97 7.62 -6.36
N SER A 143 -7.04 8.43 -6.38
CA SER A 143 -8.40 7.88 -6.44
C SER A 143 -9.37 8.85 -7.08
N ASN A 144 -10.26 8.32 -7.93
CA ASN A 144 -11.50 9.01 -8.30
C ASN A 144 -12.74 8.36 -7.66
N MET A 145 -12.57 7.39 -6.77
CA MET A 145 -13.63 6.55 -6.21
C MET A 145 -14.72 7.37 -5.55
N PHE A 146 -14.40 8.20 -4.54
CA PHE A 146 -15.41 9.04 -3.88
C PHE A 146 -16.17 9.95 -4.84
N ALA A 147 -15.51 10.49 -5.87
CA ALA A 147 -16.19 11.31 -6.87
C ALA A 147 -17.10 10.49 -7.80
N ALA A 148 -16.70 9.26 -8.15
CA ALA A 148 -17.51 8.34 -8.94
C ALA A 148 -18.73 7.84 -8.15
N LEU A 149 -18.57 7.59 -6.86
CA LEU A 149 -19.63 7.19 -5.92
C LEU A 149 -20.56 8.36 -5.53
N GLY A 150 -20.34 9.57 -6.06
CA GLY A 150 -21.15 10.75 -5.74
C GLY A 150 -20.83 11.42 -4.39
N MET A 151 -19.87 10.88 -3.63
CA MET A 151 -19.39 11.38 -2.34
C MET A 151 -18.39 12.54 -2.50
N ARG A 152 -18.75 13.55 -3.30
CA ARG A 152 -17.84 14.61 -3.76
C ARG A 152 -17.27 15.48 -2.63
N LEU A 153 -17.93 15.54 -1.47
CA LEU A 153 -17.44 16.22 -0.27
C LEU A 153 -16.30 15.47 0.44
N LEU A 154 -16.21 14.15 0.24
CA LEU A 154 -15.15 13.29 0.76
C LEU A 154 -13.98 13.11 -0.23
N ALA A 155 -14.15 13.59 -1.47
CA ALA A 155 -13.12 13.46 -2.51
C ALA A 155 -11.94 14.42 -2.24
N PRO A 156 -10.67 13.94 -2.26
CA PRO A 156 -9.52 14.81 -2.11
C PRO A 156 -9.45 15.87 -3.20
N ARG A 157 -9.14 17.13 -2.82
CA ARG A 157 -9.17 18.30 -3.73
C ARG A 157 -7.98 18.40 -4.71
N LYS A 158 -7.12 17.38 -4.87
CA LYS A 158 -5.93 17.44 -5.75
C LYS A 158 -5.87 16.33 -6.81
N GLY A 159 -5.72 16.77 -8.06
CA GLY A 159 -4.95 16.16 -9.16
C GLY A 159 -5.24 14.70 -9.51
N ARG A 160 -6.01 14.47 -10.58
CA ARG A 160 -6.00 13.23 -11.37
C ARG A 160 -4.56 12.80 -11.63
N ARG A 161 -4.06 11.77 -10.94
CA ARG A 161 -2.87 11.04 -11.40
C ARG A 161 -3.33 9.70 -11.94
N ARG A 162 -2.98 9.42 -13.19
CA ARG A 162 -3.00 8.05 -13.73
C ARG A 162 -1.62 7.47 -13.48
N ALA A 163 -1.53 6.28 -12.90
CA ALA A 163 -0.32 5.48 -12.99
C ALA A 163 0.03 5.30 -14.47
N ALA A 164 1.27 5.60 -14.86
CA ALA A 164 1.70 5.44 -16.25
C ALA A 164 1.84 3.95 -16.56
N GLU A 165 1.37 3.54 -17.74
CA GLU A 165 1.46 2.15 -18.21
C GLU A 165 2.92 1.65 -18.17
N GLY A 166 3.15 0.46 -17.62
CA GLY A 166 4.49 -0.12 -17.44
C GLY A 166 5.26 0.31 -16.17
N THR A 167 4.62 1.06 -15.27
CA THR A 167 5.22 1.43 -13.97
C THR A 167 5.02 0.32 -12.94
N ARG A 168 6.07 -0.05 -12.21
CA ARG A 168 6.03 -0.96 -11.05
C ARG A 168 6.13 -0.19 -9.74
N SER A 169 5.51 -0.72 -8.70
CA SER A 169 5.55 -0.16 -7.36
C SER A 169 6.52 -0.92 -6.47
N VAL A 170 7.15 -0.21 -5.55
CA VAL A 170 7.99 -0.76 -4.50
C VAL A 170 7.54 -0.16 -3.19
N THR A 171 7.16 -1.01 -2.23
CA THR A 171 6.73 -0.60 -0.90
C THR A 171 7.61 -1.27 0.16
N ARG A 172 8.22 -0.47 1.02
CA ARG A 172 9.03 -0.95 2.15
C ARG A 172 8.60 -0.26 3.43
N THR A 173 8.63 -1.03 4.52
CA THR A 173 8.41 -0.49 5.87
C THR A 173 9.71 -0.65 6.64
N VAL A 174 10.18 0.44 7.23
CA VAL A 174 11.44 0.46 8.00
C VAL A 174 11.21 1.15 9.35
N PRO A 175 11.79 0.68 10.46
CA PRO A 175 11.60 1.29 11.76
C PRO A 175 12.33 2.64 11.86
N ILE A 176 11.85 3.56 12.69
CA ILE A 176 12.63 4.72 13.16
C ILE A 176 13.33 4.29 14.45
N ARG A 177 14.67 4.25 14.48
CA ARG A 177 15.42 3.84 15.67
C ARG A 177 15.08 4.72 16.88
N SER A 178 15.20 4.14 18.07
CA SER A 178 14.99 4.87 19.32
C SER A 178 15.85 6.14 19.38
N GLY A 179 15.24 7.26 19.76
CA GLY A 179 15.87 8.58 19.80
C GLY A 179 16.04 9.27 18.43
N LYS A 180 15.58 8.67 17.32
CA LYS A 180 15.64 9.24 15.96
C LYS A 180 14.35 9.88 15.40
N PRO A 181 13.17 9.95 16.06
CA PRO A 181 11.99 10.63 15.47
C PRO A 181 12.26 12.07 15.02
N LEU A 182 12.91 12.89 15.84
CA LEU A 182 13.29 14.26 15.45
C LEU A 182 14.31 14.30 14.29
N ALA A 183 15.18 13.29 14.18
CA ALA A 183 16.11 13.19 13.07
C ALA A 183 15.39 12.88 11.76
N TRP A 184 14.35 12.04 11.81
CA TRP A 184 13.45 11.77 10.69
C TRP A 184 12.69 13.03 10.25
N GLU A 185 12.06 13.75 11.19
CA GLU A 185 11.34 14.99 10.88
C GLU A 185 12.24 16.03 10.20
N ARG A 186 13.48 16.19 10.71
CA ARG A 186 14.48 17.08 10.10
C ARG A 186 14.88 16.63 8.70
N LEU A 187 15.10 15.33 8.50
CA LEU A 187 15.40 14.79 7.17
C LEU A 187 14.28 15.11 6.18
N VAL A 188 13.02 14.83 6.55
CA VAL A 188 11.85 15.12 5.69
C VAL A 188 11.76 16.63 5.39
N ALA A 189 11.98 17.49 6.39
CA ALA A 189 11.99 18.94 6.21
C ALA A 189 13.10 19.39 5.24
N GLU A 190 14.29 18.82 5.31
CA GLU A 190 15.38 19.10 4.36
C GLU A 190 15.05 18.63 2.94
N LEU A 191 14.48 17.42 2.79
CA LEU A 191 14.09 16.85 1.50
C LEU A 191 12.97 17.65 0.82
N GLN A 192 12.06 18.24 1.60
CA GLN A 192 10.98 19.10 1.09
C GLN A 192 11.37 20.58 0.97
N GLY A 193 12.47 20.97 1.61
CA GLY A 193 12.95 22.35 1.69
C GLY A 193 14.33 22.53 1.06
N SER A 194 15.35 22.72 1.90
CA SER A 194 16.69 23.16 1.50
C SER A 194 17.35 22.26 0.46
N ARG A 195 17.08 20.95 0.47
CA ARG A 195 17.67 19.97 -0.44
C ARG A 195 16.70 19.44 -1.50
N ARG A 196 15.52 20.03 -1.63
CA ARG A 196 14.47 19.57 -2.55
C ARG A 196 14.95 19.39 -4.00
N ARG A 197 15.73 20.33 -4.52
CA ARG A 197 16.23 20.26 -5.91
C ARG A 197 17.17 19.08 -6.12
N GLU A 198 18.05 18.82 -5.16
CA GLU A 198 18.97 17.67 -5.20
C GLU A 198 18.19 16.36 -5.11
N TYR A 199 17.18 16.32 -4.23
CA TYR A 199 16.31 15.16 -4.05
C TYR A 199 15.48 14.84 -5.31
N GLU A 200 14.83 15.83 -5.90
CA GLU A 200 14.10 15.64 -7.16
C GLU A 200 15.04 15.21 -8.30
N ALA A 201 16.27 15.73 -8.35
CA ALA A 201 17.28 15.32 -9.32
C ALA A 201 17.74 13.87 -9.08
N SER A 202 17.89 13.45 -7.83
CA SER A 202 18.18 12.06 -7.44
C SER A 202 17.09 11.13 -7.96
N ARG A 203 15.82 11.39 -7.60
CA ARG A 203 14.68 10.57 -8.06
C ARG A 203 14.62 10.46 -9.58
N ARG A 204 14.82 11.57 -10.31
CA ARG A 204 14.88 11.55 -11.77
C ARG A 204 16.00 10.66 -12.32
N ARG A 205 17.21 10.71 -11.75
CA ARG A 205 18.33 9.83 -12.14
C ARG A 205 18.03 8.36 -11.88
N LEU A 206 17.35 8.09 -10.76
CA LEU A 206 16.95 6.75 -10.36
C LEU A 206 15.82 6.19 -11.22
N GLY A 207 15.02 7.06 -11.85
CA GLY A 207 13.84 6.67 -12.62
C GLY A 207 12.57 6.60 -11.78
N ILE A 208 12.60 7.18 -10.58
CA ILE A 208 11.46 7.26 -9.66
C ILE A 208 10.51 8.35 -10.15
N THR A 209 9.30 7.95 -10.52
CA THR A 209 8.25 8.83 -11.05
C THR A 209 7.36 9.38 -9.95
N SER A 210 7.19 8.61 -8.87
CA SER A 210 6.44 8.96 -7.67
C SER A 210 7.10 8.40 -6.44
N GLU A 211 6.95 9.10 -5.33
CA GLU A 211 7.36 8.60 -4.03
C GLU A 211 6.51 9.22 -2.94
N VAL A 212 6.20 8.41 -1.93
CA VAL A 212 5.43 8.75 -0.75
C VAL A 212 6.20 8.22 0.46
N LEU A 213 6.44 9.09 1.42
CA LEU A 213 7.00 8.77 2.73
C LEU A 213 5.91 9.00 3.77
N ARG A 214 5.61 8.01 4.60
CA ARG A 214 4.59 8.11 5.65
C ARG A 214 5.14 7.57 6.96
N VAL A 215 4.86 8.28 8.05
CA VAL A 215 5.07 7.76 9.41
C VAL A 215 3.83 6.97 9.80
N ASP A 216 4.06 5.76 10.25
CA ASP A 216 3.09 4.90 10.90
C ASP A 216 3.46 4.82 12.40
N PRO A 217 2.75 5.56 13.27
CA PRO A 217 3.07 5.62 14.69
C PRO A 217 2.77 4.28 15.36
N ARG A 218 3.69 3.79 16.21
CA ARG A 218 3.45 2.55 16.98
C ARG A 218 3.71 2.73 18.47
N ALA A 219 3.12 1.83 19.26
CA ALA A 219 3.30 1.79 20.71
C ALA A 219 4.74 1.45 21.12
N ASP A 220 5.43 0.61 20.35
CA ASP A 220 6.82 0.20 20.59
C ASP A 220 7.81 1.17 19.92
N ARG A 221 7.61 1.46 18.62
CA ARG A 221 8.51 2.27 17.81
C ARG A 221 7.87 2.69 16.48
N ASP A 222 7.90 3.97 16.16
CA ASP A 222 7.39 4.49 14.88
C ASP A 222 8.07 3.83 13.69
N HIS A 223 7.31 3.58 12.63
CA HIS A 223 7.81 3.07 11.36
C HIS A 223 7.61 4.09 10.25
N VAL A 224 8.43 3.98 9.21
CA VAL A 224 8.25 4.72 7.96
C VAL A 224 7.93 3.76 6.84
N ILE A 225 6.83 4.06 6.15
CA ILE A 225 6.47 3.42 4.90
C ILE A 225 7.03 4.27 3.77
N VAL A 226 7.92 3.66 3.01
CA VAL A 226 8.49 4.21 1.78
C VAL A 226 7.84 3.50 0.61
N HIS A 227 7.09 4.25 -0.17
CA HIS A 227 6.51 3.76 -1.41
C HIS A 227 7.03 4.59 -2.57
N PHE A 228 7.46 3.93 -3.64
CA PHE A 228 7.80 4.62 -4.87
C PHE A 228 7.45 3.81 -6.12
N GLU A 229 7.33 4.53 -7.22
CA GLU A 229 7.01 3.99 -8.53
C GLU A 229 8.19 4.14 -9.49
N THR A 230 8.49 3.09 -10.26
CA THR A 230 9.56 3.07 -11.26
C THR A 230 9.27 2.03 -12.35
N ALA A 231 9.74 2.24 -13.57
CA ALA A 231 9.59 1.26 -14.66
C ALA A 231 10.41 -0.03 -14.42
N ASP A 232 11.51 0.07 -13.67
CA ASP A 232 12.45 -1.04 -13.45
C ASP A 232 13.01 -0.97 -12.02
N PRO A 233 12.38 -1.69 -11.05
CA PRO A 233 12.80 -1.70 -9.66
C PRO A 233 14.24 -2.16 -9.46
N GLU A 234 14.67 -3.21 -10.16
CA GLU A 234 16.03 -3.75 -10.02
C GLU A 234 17.09 -2.77 -10.54
N ARG A 235 16.84 -2.13 -11.67
CA ARG A 235 17.73 -1.06 -12.17
C ARG A 235 17.74 0.15 -11.24
N THR A 236 16.60 0.51 -10.68
CA THR A 236 16.48 1.62 -9.72
C THR A 236 17.31 1.33 -8.48
N ARG A 237 17.16 0.14 -7.89
CA ARG A 237 17.92 -0.36 -6.74
C ARG A 237 19.42 -0.40 -7.03
N LYS A 238 19.83 -0.94 -8.18
CA LYS A 238 21.24 -0.99 -8.60
C LYS A 238 21.84 0.42 -8.73
N ARG A 239 21.12 1.34 -9.37
CA ARG A 239 21.54 2.74 -9.53
C ARG A 239 21.66 3.45 -8.18
N TRP A 240 20.70 3.23 -7.28
CA TRP A 240 20.74 3.77 -5.94
C TRP A 240 21.99 3.29 -5.20
N ALA A 241 22.16 1.97 -5.06
CA ALA A 241 23.28 1.37 -4.33
C ALA A 241 24.65 1.79 -4.89
N GLN A 242 24.77 2.00 -6.21
CA GLN A 242 26.02 2.34 -6.88
C GLN A 242 26.26 3.86 -7.03
N SER A 243 25.28 4.71 -6.69
CA SER A 243 25.39 6.14 -6.93
C SER A 243 26.56 6.76 -6.14
N LYS A 244 27.43 7.48 -6.87
CA LYS A 244 28.54 8.28 -6.31
C LYS A 244 28.18 9.76 -6.20
N ASN A 245 26.92 10.13 -6.45
CA ASN A 245 26.50 11.51 -6.28
C ASN A 245 26.58 11.88 -4.79
N PRO A 246 27.17 13.04 -4.43
CA PRO A 246 27.33 13.43 -3.03
C PRO A 246 26.02 13.49 -2.25
N PHE A 247 24.92 13.92 -2.89
CA PHE A 247 23.61 13.94 -2.27
C PHE A 247 23.08 12.53 -2.00
N ASP A 248 23.22 11.60 -2.95
CA ASP A 248 22.74 10.22 -2.79
C ASP A 248 23.53 9.49 -1.68
N GLN A 249 24.83 9.76 -1.55
CA GLN A 249 25.67 9.25 -0.46
C GLN A 249 25.24 9.81 0.89
N TRP A 250 25.09 11.14 0.99
CA TRP A 250 24.59 11.81 2.18
C TRP A 250 23.22 11.28 2.61
N LEU A 251 22.29 11.09 1.66
CA LEU A 251 20.95 10.61 1.96
C LEU A 251 20.98 9.17 2.49
N ARG A 252 21.77 8.27 1.87
CA ARG A 252 21.96 6.90 2.38
C ARG A 252 22.51 6.86 3.79
N GLU A 253 23.50 7.69 4.10
CA GLU A 253 24.06 7.77 5.46
C GLU A 253 23.00 8.19 6.48
N ARG A 254 22.17 9.20 6.15
CA ARG A 254 21.07 9.64 7.02
C ARG A 254 20.00 8.57 7.20
N ILE A 255 19.61 7.91 6.12
CA ILE A 255 18.64 6.80 6.15
C ILE A 255 19.14 5.67 7.03
N LEU A 256 20.38 5.23 6.86
CA LEU A 256 20.97 4.15 7.65
C LEU A 256 21.13 4.55 9.13
N ASP A 257 21.44 5.81 9.42
CA ASP A 257 21.49 6.31 10.80
C ASP A 257 20.11 6.29 11.48
N ILE A 258 19.07 6.71 10.77
CA ILE A 258 17.69 6.81 11.29
C ILE A 258 17.04 5.44 11.41
N HIS A 259 17.15 4.61 10.37
CA HIS A 259 16.39 3.36 10.27
C HIS A 259 17.21 2.11 10.62
N GLY A 260 18.52 2.15 10.38
CA GLY A 260 19.39 0.98 10.45
C GLY A 260 19.33 0.06 9.25
N GLU A 261 18.38 0.31 8.35
CA GLU A 261 18.23 -0.35 7.07
C GLU A 261 17.84 0.67 5.99
N ASP A 262 18.06 0.33 4.72
CA ASP A 262 17.83 1.23 3.59
C ASP A 262 16.58 0.79 2.78
N PRO A 263 15.47 1.54 2.84
CA PRO A 263 14.25 1.22 2.11
C PRO A 263 14.39 1.30 0.58
N TRP A 264 15.47 1.88 0.03
CA TRP A 264 15.71 1.94 -1.41
C TRP A 264 16.73 0.90 -1.91
N ALA A 265 17.38 0.15 -1.01
CA ALA A 265 18.42 -0.84 -1.37
C ALA A 265 17.98 -2.32 -1.24
N GLY A 266 16.87 -2.59 -0.56
CA GLY A 266 16.32 -3.94 -0.39
C GLY A 266 15.80 -4.54 -1.71
N PRO A 267 15.67 -5.87 -1.82
CA PRO A 267 15.04 -6.50 -2.99
C PRO A 267 13.63 -5.91 -3.16
N ALA A 268 13.24 -5.62 -4.41
CA ALA A 268 11.83 -5.35 -4.66
C ALA A 268 11.04 -6.60 -4.27
N THR A 269 9.97 -6.47 -3.48
CA THR A 269 8.97 -7.53 -3.37
C THR A 269 8.17 -7.59 -4.66
N SER A 270 8.82 -7.94 -5.78
CA SER A 270 8.13 -8.03 -7.06
C SER A 270 7.28 -9.30 -7.09
N TYR A 271 5.96 -9.11 -7.20
CA TYR A 271 4.90 -9.81 -7.96
C TYR A 271 5.01 -11.29 -8.42
N GLU A 272 6.16 -11.97 -8.44
CA GLU A 272 6.32 -13.16 -9.31
C GLU A 272 5.52 -14.43 -8.95
N GLU A 273 4.70 -14.48 -7.90
CA GLU A 273 3.95 -15.71 -7.57
C GLU A 273 2.47 -15.54 -7.17
N ALA A 274 1.83 -14.38 -7.36
CA ALA A 274 0.41 -14.26 -6.95
C ALA A 274 -0.60 -14.90 -7.93
N GLY A 275 -0.22 -15.27 -9.16
CA GLY A 275 -1.08 -16.01 -10.09
C GLY A 275 -2.42 -15.34 -10.46
N LEU A 276 -2.60 -14.05 -10.17
CA LEU A 276 -3.81 -13.30 -10.48
C LEU A 276 -3.64 -12.57 -11.81
N ASP A 277 -3.85 -13.28 -12.92
CA ASP A 277 -3.88 -12.68 -14.25
C ASP A 277 -5.07 -11.73 -14.38
N TRP A 278 -4.80 -10.48 -14.75
CA TRP A 278 -5.83 -9.53 -15.16
C TRP A 278 -5.65 -9.16 -16.63
N THR A 279 -6.64 -9.52 -17.44
CA THR A 279 -6.79 -8.99 -18.80
C THR A 279 -7.25 -7.54 -18.70
N ALA A 280 -6.53 -6.64 -19.39
CA ALA A 280 -6.70 -5.19 -19.37
C ALA A 280 -8.18 -4.72 -19.40
N PRO A 281 -8.51 -3.58 -18.77
CA PRO A 281 -9.89 -3.11 -18.75
C PRO A 281 -10.27 -2.63 -20.17
N PRO A 282 -11.53 -2.78 -20.60
CA PRO A 282 -11.99 -2.13 -21.82
C PRO A 282 -11.71 -0.62 -21.73
N GLN A 283 -11.23 -0.06 -22.84
CA GLN A 283 -10.92 1.38 -22.93
C GLN A 283 -12.16 2.20 -22.60
N PHE A 284 -12.01 3.16 -21.68
CA PHE A 284 -13.04 4.16 -21.39
C PHE A 284 -13.28 5.03 -22.64
N VAL A 285 -14.27 4.67 -23.44
CA VAL A 285 -14.84 5.59 -24.43
C VAL A 285 -15.48 6.72 -23.62
N ARG A 286 -14.99 7.95 -23.80
CA ARG A 286 -15.74 9.12 -23.36
C ARG A 286 -17.03 9.14 -24.13
N ASP A 287 -18.17 9.02 -23.45
CA ASP A 287 -19.43 9.31 -24.07
C ASP A 287 -19.44 10.78 -24.51
N ARG A 288 -19.28 10.97 -25.81
CA ARG A 288 -19.58 12.23 -26.49
C ARG A 288 -21.04 12.12 -26.93
N SER A 289 -21.96 12.24 -25.98
CA SER A 289 -23.35 12.49 -26.30
C SER A 289 -24.01 13.35 -25.24
N ASP A 290 -23.60 14.62 -25.20
CA ASP A 290 -24.54 15.71 -24.86
C ASP A 290 -24.57 16.66 -26.05
N GLY A 291 -25.24 16.18 -27.10
CA GLY A 291 -25.81 17.02 -28.14
C GLY A 291 -27.18 17.50 -27.69
N HIS A 292 -27.30 18.83 -27.61
CA HIS A 292 -28.50 19.65 -27.80
C HIS A 292 -29.57 19.72 -26.69
N ARG A 293 -29.59 20.87 -25.99
CA ARG A 293 -30.48 22.01 -26.35
C ARG A 293 -29.92 23.32 -25.82
#